data_AF-A0A073IKM2-F1
#
_entry.id   AF-A0A073IKM2-F1
#
_cell.length_a   1.000
_cell.length_b   1.000
_cell.length_c   1.000
_cell.angle_alpha   90.00
_cell.angle_beta   90.00
_cell.angle_gamma   90.00
#
_symmetry.space_group_name_H-M   'P 1'
#
loop_
_entity.id
_entity.type
_entity.pdbx_description
1 polymer ?
#
loop_
_entity_poly.entity_id
_entity_poly.type
_entity_poly.pdbx_seq_one_letter_code
_entity_poly.pdbx_strand_id
1 'polypeptide(L)'
;MAPALRLLRILATTAFCIILFAVFTEYAIGLRHRMPSDPVGPWLYFGWAIVFRAPAYVFLGTLPIAAILFALDRFRVQSWWSAFLPWILAGLLTSGVLGLLFVGPITGGIYWLINGRVSGRADPKFALLNDELMTDGAEPKPEPSIDESTIKSTGLKSFLPRSNARWALNFAGYAVVAYFLFIIAGGLFYGARLAWVSVFEPSRGTPEFTTQFEREMTARVKVAMLDFPNPDTCLKKEAFSDVGIDLTQMDWDRIDNSEEAEVCMFRLLASLGGMDNSEDWLEAQGFRVSPNSSNARNPYEERDGTLRVVAYWSIRDNGPKFPTRKSMRRLISSISYVMSINTAWSSDRSKLLYVGLGFITL
;
A
#
# COMPACT_ATOMS: atom_id res chain seq x y z
N MET A 1 -24.99 -6.19 -27.26
CA MET A 1 -23.71 -6.08 -26.50
C MET A 1 -23.00 -7.42 -26.61
N ALA A 2 -21.79 -7.45 -27.17
CA ALA A 2 -21.04 -8.70 -27.36
C ALA A 2 -20.80 -9.42 -26.02
N PRO A 3 -20.80 -10.77 -25.98
CA PRO A 3 -20.61 -11.54 -24.75
C PRO A 3 -19.32 -11.17 -24.00
N ALA A 4 -18.24 -10.85 -24.73
CA ALA A 4 -16.98 -10.40 -24.17
C ALA A 4 -17.12 -9.08 -23.38
N LEU A 5 -17.88 -8.11 -23.89
CA LEU A 5 -18.07 -6.81 -23.22
C LEU A 5 -18.92 -6.96 -21.95
N ARG A 6 -19.87 -7.91 -21.93
CA ARG A 6 -20.65 -8.24 -20.72
C ARG A 6 -19.77 -8.88 -19.65
N LEU A 7 -18.94 -9.86 -20.04
CA LEU A 7 -18.00 -10.51 -19.13
C LEU A 7 -17.03 -9.50 -18.53
N LEU A 8 -16.46 -8.61 -19.35
CA LEU A 8 -15.55 -7.56 -18.89
C LEU A 8 -16.23 -6.63 -17.87
N ARG A 9 -17.50 -6.25 -18.10
CA ARG A 9 -18.27 -5.42 -17.17
C ARG A 9 -18.50 -6.11 -15.83
N ILE A 10 -18.87 -7.40 -15.85
CA ILE A 10 -19.08 -8.20 -14.64
C ILE A 10 -17.77 -8.31 -13.86
N LEU A 11 -16.66 -8.62 -14.53
CA LEU A 11 -15.33 -8.71 -13.92
C LEU A 11 -14.90 -7.38 -13.28
N ALA A 12 -15.00 -6.27 -14.01
CA ALA A 12 -14.64 -4.96 -13.51
C ALA A 12 -15.48 -4.54 -12.30
N THR A 13 -16.80 -4.77 -12.34
CA THR A 13 -17.68 -4.43 -11.22
C THR A 13 -17.44 -5.34 -10.02
N THR A 14 -17.18 -6.64 -10.26
CA THR A 14 -16.89 -7.60 -9.18
C THR A 14 -15.57 -7.22 -8.48
N ALA A 15 -14.52 -6.91 -9.25
CA ALA A 15 -13.25 -6.45 -8.69
C ALA A 15 -13.44 -5.17 -7.85
N PHE A 16 -14.20 -4.18 -8.36
CA PHE A 16 -14.53 -2.97 -7.63
C PHE A 16 -15.26 -3.25 -6.31
N CYS A 17 -16.29 -4.10 -6.36
CA CYS A 17 -17.05 -4.49 -5.18
C CYS A 17 -16.21 -5.28 -4.17
N ILE A 18 -15.24 -6.09 -4.60
CA ILE A 18 -14.31 -6.77 -3.69
C ILE A 18 -13.39 -5.80 -2.97
N ILE A 19 -12.91 -4.75 -3.64
CA ILE A 19 -12.10 -3.70 -3.00
C ILE A 19 -12.93 -3.00 -1.92
N LEU A 20 -14.17 -2.61 -2.24
CA LEU A 20 -15.07 -2.01 -1.27
C LEU A 20 -15.36 -2.95 -0.10
N PHE A 21 -15.61 -4.22 -0.40
CA PHE A 21 -15.84 -5.26 0.60
C PHE A 21 -14.65 -5.39 1.55
N ALA A 22 -13.42 -5.43 1.02
CA ALA A 22 -12.19 -5.49 1.81
C ALA A 22 -12.06 -4.28 2.73
N VAL A 23 -12.30 -3.08 2.19
CA VAL A 23 -12.27 -1.82 2.92
C VAL A 23 -13.29 -1.79 4.06
N PHE A 24 -14.55 -2.14 3.79
CA PHE A 24 -15.62 -2.13 4.78
C PHE A 24 -15.41 -3.20 5.86
N THR A 25 -14.90 -4.38 5.47
CA THR A 25 -14.57 -5.46 6.41
C THR A 25 -13.54 -5.00 7.42
N GLU A 26 -12.46 -4.39 6.98
CA GLU A 26 -11.40 -3.92 7.87
C GLU A 26 -11.81 -2.73 8.72
N TYR A 27 -12.62 -1.84 8.16
CA TYR A 27 -13.21 -0.76 8.94
C TYR A 27 -14.10 -1.30 10.06
N ALA A 28 -14.92 -2.32 9.78
CA ALA A 28 -15.77 -2.97 10.78
C ALA A 28 -14.96 -3.74 11.84
N ILE A 29 -13.90 -4.44 11.42
CA ILE A 29 -12.95 -5.12 12.32
C ILE A 29 -12.24 -4.09 13.21
N GLY A 30 -11.74 -3.00 12.64
CA GLY A 30 -11.10 -1.91 13.39
C GLY A 30 -12.04 -1.23 14.38
N LEU A 31 -13.32 -1.04 14.02
CA LEU A 31 -14.34 -0.54 14.96
C LEU A 31 -14.57 -1.51 16.13
N ARG A 32 -14.62 -2.82 15.86
CA ARG A 32 -14.79 -3.84 16.90
C ARG A 32 -13.56 -3.92 17.83
N HIS A 33 -12.37 -3.73 17.28
CA HIS A 33 -11.12 -3.77 18.02
C HIS A 33 -10.66 -2.41 18.57
N ARG A 34 -11.55 -1.40 18.67
CA ARG A 34 -11.25 -0.19 19.43
C ARG A 34 -10.96 -0.53 20.89
N MET A 35 -9.71 -0.85 21.18
CA MET A 35 -9.15 -0.71 22.53
C MET A 35 -9.04 0.79 22.81
N PRO A 36 -9.44 1.27 24.01
CA PRO A 36 -9.43 2.69 24.36
C PRO A 36 -8.06 3.39 24.26
N SER A 37 -6.98 2.64 24.04
CA SER A 37 -5.60 3.12 24.16
C SER A 37 -4.77 3.05 22.88
N ASP A 38 -5.29 2.54 21.76
CA ASP A 38 -4.49 2.50 20.52
C ASP A 38 -4.55 3.87 19.81
N PRO A 39 -3.42 4.61 19.71
CA PRO A 39 -3.36 5.91 19.04
C PRO A 39 -3.50 5.81 17.52
N VAL A 40 -3.61 4.59 17.01
CA VAL A 40 -3.58 4.27 15.59
C VAL A 40 -5.02 4.35 15.06
N GLY A 41 -5.40 5.56 14.63
CA GLY A 41 -6.77 5.84 14.19
C GLY A 41 -7.28 4.93 13.07
N PRO A 42 -8.61 4.90 12.83
CA PRO A 42 -9.29 4.00 11.87
C PRO A 42 -8.76 4.06 10.43
N TRP A 43 -8.04 5.12 10.08
CA TRP A 43 -7.36 5.29 8.80
C TRP A 43 -6.25 4.26 8.54
N LEU A 44 -5.63 3.70 9.58
CA LEU A 44 -4.60 2.69 9.39
C LEU A 44 -5.18 1.37 8.93
N TYR A 45 -6.23 0.90 9.58
CA TYR A 45 -6.98 -0.28 9.17
C TYR A 45 -7.48 -0.14 7.74
N PHE A 46 -7.93 1.07 7.36
CA PHE A 46 -8.32 1.38 5.99
C PHE A 46 -7.17 1.25 4.99
N GLY A 47 -5.99 1.80 5.31
CA GLY A 47 -4.80 1.67 4.45
C GLY A 47 -4.32 0.22 4.32
N TRP A 48 -4.31 -0.53 5.43
CA TRP A 48 -3.91 -1.93 5.47
C TRP A 48 -4.86 -2.82 4.67
N ALA A 49 -6.17 -2.53 4.75
CA ALA A 49 -7.21 -3.17 3.94
C ALA A 49 -6.92 -3.06 2.45
N ILE A 50 -6.63 -1.85 1.98
CA ILE A 50 -6.45 -1.56 0.55
C ILE A 50 -5.16 -2.17 0.03
N VAL A 51 -4.07 -2.10 0.82
CA VAL A 51 -2.74 -2.50 0.35
C VAL A 51 -2.51 -4.00 0.43
N PHE A 52 -2.98 -4.68 1.48
CA PHE A 52 -2.62 -6.07 1.73
C PHE A 52 -3.79 -7.04 1.54
N ARG A 53 -4.97 -6.72 2.05
CA ARG A 53 -6.12 -7.63 1.98
C ARG A 53 -6.90 -7.52 0.68
N ALA A 54 -7.13 -6.31 0.15
CA ALA A 54 -7.89 -6.12 -1.08
C ALA A 54 -7.25 -6.86 -2.26
N PRO A 55 -5.92 -6.87 -2.48
CA PRO A 55 -5.31 -7.69 -3.51
C PRO A 55 -5.55 -9.18 -3.27
N ALA A 56 -5.38 -9.68 -2.05
CA ALA A 56 -5.62 -11.09 -1.73
C ALA A 56 -7.07 -11.50 -1.99
N TYR A 57 -8.05 -10.68 -1.59
CA TYR A 57 -9.46 -10.90 -1.88
C TYR A 57 -9.78 -10.77 -3.37
N VAL A 58 -9.09 -9.88 -4.10
CA VAL A 58 -9.25 -9.76 -5.54
C VAL A 58 -8.71 -11.03 -6.23
N PHE A 59 -7.54 -11.54 -5.84
CA PHE A 59 -6.97 -12.73 -6.47
C PHE A 59 -7.75 -14.01 -6.12
N LEU A 60 -8.14 -14.20 -4.86
CA LEU A 60 -8.81 -15.42 -4.40
C LEU A 60 -10.32 -15.38 -4.56
N GLY A 61 -10.94 -14.20 -4.40
CA GLY A 61 -12.39 -14.02 -4.38
C GLY A 61 -13.00 -13.59 -5.71
N THR A 62 -12.26 -12.88 -6.58
CA THR A 62 -12.87 -12.35 -7.83
C THR A 62 -13.28 -13.45 -8.77
N LEU A 63 -12.44 -14.46 -8.98
CA LEU A 63 -12.76 -15.54 -9.92
C LEU A 63 -14.00 -16.35 -9.51
N PRO A 64 -14.15 -16.86 -8.27
CA PRO A 64 -15.34 -17.62 -7.88
C PRO A 64 -16.59 -16.75 -7.83
N ILE A 65 -16.51 -15.52 -7.30
CA ILE A 65 -17.68 -14.63 -7.23
C ILE A 65 -18.11 -14.19 -8.64
N ALA A 66 -17.16 -13.84 -9.52
CA ALA A 66 -17.47 -13.49 -10.90
C ALA A 66 -18.04 -14.68 -11.69
N ALA A 67 -17.55 -15.89 -11.46
CA ALA A 67 -18.10 -17.10 -12.08
C ALA A 67 -19.56 -17.34 -11.67
N ILE A 68 -19.88 -17.19 -10.37
CA ILE A 68 -21.25 -17.30 -9.84
C ILE A 68 -22.14 -16.21 -10.46
N LEU A 69 -21.70 -14.95 -10.45
CA LEU A 69 -22.46 -13.82 -10.98
C LEU A 69 -22.66 -13.93 -12.50
N PHE A 70 -21.66 -14.44 -13.23
CA PHE A 70 -21.75 -14.71 -14.65
C PHE A 70 -22.74 -15.85 -14.95
N ALA A 71 -22.73 -16.93 -14.15
CA ALA A 71 -23.69 -18.01 -14.27
C ALA A 71 -25.11 -17.50 -14.03
N LEU A 72 -25.33 -16.72 -12.96
CA LEU A 72 -26.64 -16.12 -12.65
C LEU A 72 -27.14 -15.22 -13.78
N ASP A 73 -26.27 -14.38 -14.36
CA ASP A 73 -26.60 -13.56 -15.52
C ASP A 73 -26.94 -14.43 -16.76
N ARG A 74 -26.14 -15.48 -17.01
CA ARG A 74 -26.33 -16.40 -18.15
C ARG A 74 -27.66 -17.15 -18.08
N PHE A 75 -28.10 -17.54 -16.90
CA PHE A 75 -29.37 -18.22 -16.65
C PHE A 75 -30.54 -17.24 -16.45
N ARG A 76 -30.30 -15.93 -16.56
CA ARG A 76 -31.31 -14.88 -16.37
C ARG A 76 -31.99 -14.94 -14.99
N VAL A 77 -31.27 -15.43 -13.98
CA VAL A 77 -31.73 -15.43 -12.59
C VAL A 77 -31.47 -14.03 -12.04
N GLN A 78 -32.43 -13.14 -12.26
CA GLN A 78 -32.28 -11.70 -12.04
C GLN A 78 -33.14 -11.22 -10.88
N SER A 79 -33.08 -11.93 -9.76
CA SER A 79 -33.66 -11.46 -8.50
C SER A 79 -32.67 -10.55 -7.78
N TRP A 80 -33.17 -9.58 -7.01
CA TRP A 80 -32.28 -8.79 -6.16
C TRP A 80 -31.46 -9.71 -5.24
N TRP A 81 -32.05 -10.76 -4.67
CA TRP A 81 -31.34 -11.78 -3.88
C TRP A 81 -30.13 -12.41 -4.56
N SER A 82 -30.19 -12.67 -5.88
CA SER A 82 -29.06 -13.25 -6.63
C SER A 82 -27.81 -12.34 -6.64
N ALA A 83 -28.02 -11.03 -6.52
CA ALA A 83 -26.95 -10.04 -6.43
C ALA A 83 -26.44 -9.84 -5.00
N PHE A 84 -27.16 -10.28 -3.97
CA PHE A 84 -26.79 -10.10 -2.56
C PHE A 84 -26.20 -11.36 -1.95
N LEU A 85 -26.75 -12.54 -2.27
CA LEU A 85 -26.38 -13.81 -1.67
C LEU A 85 -24.87 -14.11 -1.74
N PRO A 86 -24.18 -13.92 -2.90
CA PRO A 86 -22.74 -14.17 -2.97
C PRO A 86 -21.93 -13.28 -2.02
N TRP A 87 -22.35 -12.03 -1.85
CA TRP A 87 -21.67 -11.06 -0.99
C TRP A 87 -21.98 -11.25 0.49
N ILE A 88 -23.21 -11.67 0.83
CA ILE A 88 -23.59 -12.03 2.20
C ILE A 88 -22.81 -13.27 2.65
N LEU A 89 -22.71 -14.28 1.80
CA LEU A 89 -21.92 -15.49 2.08
C LEU A 89 -20.43 -15.17 2.20
N ALA A 90 -19.88 -14.35 1.29
CA ALA A 90 -18.50 -13.87 1.41
C ALA A 90 -18.27 -13.06 2.70
N GLY A 91 -19.24 -12.20 3.07
CA GLY A 91 -19.31 -11.47 4.34
C GLY A 91 -19.18 -12.40 5.53
N LEU A 92 -20.07 -13.38 5.59
CA LEU A 92 -20.13 -14.36 6.67
C LEU A 92 -18.81 -15.13 6.82
N LEU A 93 -18.24 -15.60 5.71
CA LEU A 93 -17.01 -16.40 5.71
C LEU A 93 -15.76 -15.62 6.14
N THR A 94 -15.71 -14.32 5.86
CA THR A 94 -14.50 -13.51 6.08
C THR A 94 -14.53 -12.72 7.39
N SER A 95 -15.71 -12.27 7.84
CA SER A 95 -15.83 -11.34 8.97
C SER A 95 -17.00 -11.66 9.91
N GLY A 96 -17.62 -12.83 9.76
CA GLY A 96 -18.67 -13.31 10.66
C GLY A 96 -19.92 -12.44 10.60
N VAL A 97 -20.53 -12.18 11.76
CA VAL A 97 -21.82 -11.47 11.87
C VAL A 97 -21.75 -10.03 11.34
N LEU A 98 -20.63 -9.33 11.51
CA LEU A 98 -20.45 -7.98 10.96
C LEU A 98 -20.41 -7.98 9.43
N GLY A 99 -19.76 -8.99 8.85
CA GLY A 99 -19.75 -9.22 7.40
C GLY A 99 -21.13 -9.54 6.85
N LEU A 100 -21.88 -10.38 7.55
CA LEU A 100 -23.23 -10.79 7.19
C LEU A 100 -24.22 -9.61 7.19
N LEU A 101 -24.19 -8.78 8.22
CA LEU A 101 -25.21 -7.74 8.45
C LEU A 101 -24.94 -6.43 7.71
N PHE A 102 -23.67 -6.08 7.48
CA PHE A 102 -23.32 -4.76 6.94
C PHE A 102 -22.54 -4.86 5.63
N VAL A 103 -21.40 -5.55 5.64
CA VAL A 103 -20.46 -5.53 4.50
C VAL A 103 -21.08 -6.20 3.26
N GLY A 104 -21.65 -7.40 3.43
CA GLY A 104 -22.29 -8.16 2.35
C GLY A 104 -23.46 -7.40 1.71
N PRO A 105 -24.44 -6.93 2.49
CA PRO A 105 -25.58 -6.18 1.96
C PRO A 105 -25.21 -4.85 1.29
N ILE A 106 -24.28 -4.07 1.86
CA ILE A 106 -23.83 -2.81 1.25
C ILE A 106 -23.14 -3.11 -0.09
N THR A 107 -22.26 -4.10 -0.13
CA THR A 107 -21.52 -4.45 -1.34
C THR A 107 -22.44 -5.03 -2.42
N GLY A 108 -23.35 -5.93 -2.05
CA GLY A 108 -24.38 -6.48 -2.93
C GLY A 108 -25.32 -5.42 -3.49
N GLY A 109 -25.71 -4.44 -2.66
CA GLY A 109 -26.50 -3.28 -3.07
C GLY A 109 -25.78 -2.41 -4.09
N ILE A 110 -24.50 -2.10 -3.87
CA ILE A 110 -23.67 -1.36 -4.83
C ILE A 110 -23.52 -2.14 -6.14
N TYR A 111 -23.24 -3.45 -6.06
CA TYR A 111 -23.16 -4.31 -7.23
C TYR A 111 -24.47 -4.30 -8.04
N TRP A 112 -25.61 -4.44 -7.36
CA TRP A 112 -26.94 -4.40 -7.97
C TRP A 112 -27.26 -3.03 -8.58
N LEU A 113 -26.89 -1.93 -7.93
CA LEU A 113 -27.08 -0.58 -8.49
C LEU A 113 -26.30 -0.37 -9.79
N ILE A 114 -25.07 -0.88 -9.86
CA ILE A 114 -24.22 -0.75 -11.04
C ILE A 114 -24.70 -1.70 -12.15
N ASN A 115 -24.99 -2.96 -11.83
CA ASN A 115 -25.28 -3.98 -12.83
C ASN A 115 -26.77 -4.18 -13.13
N GLY A 116 -27.62 -4.13 -12.11
CA GLY A 116 -29.06 -4.38 -12.19
C GLY A 116 -29.83 -3.30 -12.95
N ARG A 117 -29.43 -2.02 -12.82
CA ARG A 117 -30.07 -0.92 -13.57
C ARG A 117 -29.81 -0.98 -15.07
N VAL A 118 -28.63 -1.45 -15.49
CA VAL A 118 -28.26 -1.47 -16.91
C VAL A 118 -28.94 -2.61 -17.67
N SER A 119 -29.47 -3.62 -16.97
CA SER A 119 -30.23 -4.73 -17.58
C SER A 119 -31.64 -4.35 -18.04
N GLY A 120 -32.12 -3.13 -17.77
CA GLY A 120 -33.37 -2.61 -18.35
C GLY A 120 -34.66 -3.30 -17.90
N ARG A 121 -34.59 -4.18 -16.89
CA ARG A 121 -35.75 -4.76 -16.21
C ARG A 121 -35.83 -4.18 -14.81
N ALA A 122 -36.17 -2.90 -14.72
CA ALA A 122 -36.85 -2.45 -13.51
C ALA A 122 -38.13 -3.29 -13.42
N ASP A 123 -38.34 -3.95 -12.29
CA ASP A 123 -39.56 -4.69 -12.00
C ASP A 123 -40.76 -3.80 -12.40
N PRO A 124 -41.69 -4.26 -13.27
CA PRO A 124 -42.79 -3.42 -13.75
C PRO A 124 -43.61 -2.79 -12.63
N LYS A 125 -43.58 -3.36 -11.41
CA LYS A 125 -44.17 -2.76 -10.20
C LYS A 125 -43.55 -1.42 -9.80
N PHE A 126 -42.25 -1.21 -10.01
CA PHE A 126 -41.60 0.08 -9.75
C PHE A 126 -41.77 1.08 -10.89
N ALA A 127 -42.02 0.60 -12.12
CA ALA A 127 -42.44 1.47 -13.22
C ALA A 127 -43.87 1.98 -12.99
N LEU A 128 -44.78 1.12 -12.50
CA LEU A 128 -46.15 1.48 -12.14
C LEU A 128 -46.24 2.48 -10.97
N LEU A 129 -45.39 2.36 -9.94
CA LEU A 129 -45.36 3.32 -8.83
C LEU A 129 -44.88 4.72 -9.25
N ASN A 130 -44.10 4.82 -10.33
CA ASN A 130 -43.67 6.09 -10.89
C ASN A 130 -44.68 6.66 -11.91
N ASP A 131 -45.47 5.80 -12.56
CA ASP A 131 -46.59 6.20 -13.41
C ASP A 131 -47.81 6.63 -12.57
N GLU A 132 -48.16 5.90 -11.51
CA GLU A 132 -49.27 6.27 -10.59
C GLU A 132 -48.99 7.59 -9.85
N LEU A 133 -47.74 7.91 -9.52
CA LEU A 133 -47.39 9.24 -8.97
C LEU A 133 -47.46 10.38 -10.00
N MET A 134 -47.60 10.06 -11.30
CA MET A 134 -47.75 11.02 -12.38
C MET A 134 -49.18 11.07 -12.95
N THR A 135 -50.05 10.10 -12.62
CA THR A 135 -51.41 10.00 -13.18
C THR A 135 -52.53 10.09 -12.15
N ASP A 136 -52.29 10.64 -10.96
CA ASP A 136 -53.41 11.10 -10.12
C ASP A 136 -54.00 12.36 -10.73
N GLY A 137 -55.18 12.17 -11.33
CA GLY A 137 -55.91 13.16 -12.10
C GLY A 137 -56.26 14.40 -11.30
N ALA A 138 -55.72 15.53 -11.75
CA ALA A 138 -56.44 16.79 -11.68
C ALA A 138 -57.18 16.95 -13.01
N GLU A 139 -58.52 17.05 -12.95
CA GLU A 139 -59.33 17.55 -14.05
C GLU A 139 -58.73 18.86 -14.60
N PRO A 140 -58.77 19.09 -15.92
CA PRO A 140 -58.36 20.35 -16.51
C PRO A 140 -59.32 21.45 -16.05
N LYS A 141 -58.94 22.18 -14.98
CA LYS A 141 -59.54 23.46 -14.64
C LYS A 141 -59.23 24.44 -15.78
N PRO A 142 -60.21 25.22 -16.26
CA PRO A 142 -59.99 26.18 -17.34
C PRO A 142 -58.84 27.13 -16.97
N GLU A 143 -57.91 27.25 -17.91
CA GLU A 143 -56.72 28.08 -17.85
C GLU A 143 -57.05 29.48 -17.30
N PRO A 144 -56.49 29.90 -16.15
CA PRO A 144 -56.28 31.31 -15.93
C PRO A 144 -55.24 31.76 -16.96
N SER A 145 -55.54 32.83 -17.69
CA SER A 145 -54.60 33.52 -18.57
C SER A 145 -53.39 33.97 -17.72
N ILE A 146 -52.34 33.16 -17.72
CA ILE A 146 -51.10 33.46 -17.01
C ILE A 146 -50.29 34.39 -17.90
N ASP A 147 -50.15 35.62 -17.41
CA ASP A 147 -49.38 36.69 -18.00
C ASP A 147 -47.90 36.26 -18.17
N GLU A 148 -47.41 36.37 -19.40
CA GLU A 148 -46.11 35.87 -19.89
C GLU A 148 -44.91 36.62 -19.26
N SER A 149 -45.16 37.57 -18.36
CA SER A 149 -44.14 38.42 -17.76
C SER A 149 -43.49 37.85 -16.47
N THR A 150 -44.06 36.81 -15.84
CA THR A 150 -43.58 36.34 -14.51
C THR A 150 -42.65 35.11 -14.55
N ILE A 151 -42.43 34.49 -15.72
CA ILE A 151 -41.54 33.32 -15.88
C ILE A 151 -40.18 33.77 -16.45
N LYS A 152 -39.49 34.69 -15.74
CA LYS A 152 -38.10 35.04 -16.04
C LYS A 152 -37.14 34.96 -14.85
N SER A 153 -37.58 34.57 -13.64
CA SER A 153 -36.73 34.64 -12.44
C SER A 153 -36.38 33.31 -11.74
N THR A 154 -36.86 32.14 -12.20
CA THR A 154 -36.40 30.85 -11.65
C THR A 154 -35.39 30.17 -12.57
N GLY A 155 -34.35 30.94 -12.93
CA GLY A 155 -33.16 30.48 -13.63
C GLY A 155 -32.21 29.71 -12.72
N LEU A 156 -32.64 28.56 -12.19
CA LEU A 156 -31.74 27.62 -11.51
C LEU A 156 -32.11 26.16 -11.80
N LYS A 157 -32.49 25.84 -13.05
CA LYS A 157 -32.61 24.45 -13.51
C LYS A 157 -31.22 23.90 -13.82
N SER A 158 -30.58 23.37 -12.76
CA SER A 158 -29.68 22.21 -12.78
C SER A 158 -28.90 21.98 -14.07
N PHE A 159 -27.92 22.85 -14.32
CA PHE A 159 -26.98 22.77 -15.44
C PHE A 159 -25.83 21.80 -15.13
N LEU A 160 -26.15 20.54 -14.82
CA LEU A 160 -25.17 19.46 -14.87
C LEU A 160 -25.52 18.57 -16.07
N PRO A 161 -24.81 18.72 -17.21
CA PRO A 161 -25.09 17.95 -18.40
C PRO A 161 -24.92 16.45 -18.10
N ARG A 162 -26.02 15.71 -18.26
CA ARG A 162 -26.14 14.25 -18.02
C ARG A 162 -25.08 13.42 -18.79
N SER A 163 -24.45 13.99 -19.81
CA SER A 163 -23.33 13.41 -20.56
C SER A 163 -22.03 13.29 -19.76
N ASN A 164 -21.78 14.20 -18.82
CA ASN A 164 -20.49 14.27 -18.12
C ASN A 164 -20.35 13.19 -17.04
N ALA A 165 -21.47 12.73 -16.46
CA ALA A 165 -21.45 11.68 -15.44
C ALA A 165 -20.96 10.32 -15.98
N ARG A 166 -21.34 9.95 -17.22
CA ARG A 166 -20.86 8.71 -17.85
C ARG A 166 -19.37 8.76 -18.17
N TRP A 167 -18.88 9.92 -18.61
CA TRP A 167 -17.46 10.10 -18.89
C TRP A 167 -16.63 10.03 -17.61
N ALA A 168 -17.06 10.69 -16.54
CA ALA A 168 -16.39 10.64 -15.24
C ALA A 168 -16.34 9.21 -14.66
N LEU A 169 -17.43 8.44 -14.78
CA LEU A 169 -17.46 7.04 -14.35
C LEU A 169 -16.51 6.16 -15.17
N ASN A 170 -16.46 6.33 -16.48
CA ASN A 170 -15.54 5.58 -17.34
C ASN A 170 -14.08 5.94 -17.01
N PHE A 171 -13.78 7.23 -16.82
CA PHE A 171 -12.44 7.70 -16.47
C PHE A 171 -11.99 7.11 -15.12
N ALA A 172 -12.87 7.12 -14.10
CA ALA A 172 -12.59 6.48 -12.82
C ALA A 172 -12.33 4.97 -12.98
N GLY A 173 -13.12 4.29 -13.82
CA GLY A 173 -12.89 2.88 -14.14
C GLY A 173 -11.52 2.61 -14.77
N TYR A 174 -11.11 3.42 -15.76
CA TYR A 174 -9.79 3.30 -16.38
C TYR A 174 -8.66 3.61 -15.40
N ALA A 175 -8.80 4.62 -14.54
CA ALA A 175 -7.81 4.94 -13.52
C ALA A 175 -7.60 3.79 -12.54
N VAL A 176 -8.68 3.14 -12.10
CA VAL A 176 -8.62 1.96 -11.23
C VAL A 176 -7.91 0.80 -11.93
N VAL A 177 -8.26 0.49 -13.19
CA VAL A 177 -7.60 -0.56 -13.97
C VAL A 177 -6.12 -0.27 -14.16
N ALA A 178 -5.76 0.97 -14.52
CA ALA A 178 -4.36 1.38 -14.68
C ALA A 178 -3.56 1.25 -13.38
N TYR A 179 -4.16 1.62 -12.23
CA TYR A 179 -3.56 1.44 -10.92
C TYR A 179 -3.32 -0.04 -10.59
N PHE A 180 -4.27 -0.93 -10.89
CA PHE A 180 -4.08 -2.38 -10.71
C PHE A 180 -2.99 -2.93 -11.62
N LEU A 181 -2.98 -2.54 -12.90
CA LEU A 181 -1.92 -2.94 -13.83
C LEU A 181 -0.55 -2.47 -13.34
N PHE A 182 -0.45 -1.26 -12.78
CA PHE A 182 0.77 -0.75 -12.17
C PHE A 182 1.23 -1.59 -10.97
N ILE A 183 0.31 -1.95 -10.06
CA ILE A 183 0.63 -2.85 -8.93
C ILE A 183 1.09 -4.22 -9.42
N ILE A 184 0.37 -4.81 -10.37
CA ILE A 184 0.69 -6.13 -10.94
C ILE A 184 2.07 -6.10 -11.61
N ALA A 185 2.34 -5.07 -12.43
CA ALA A 185 3.63 -4.91 -13.09
C ALA A 185 4.77 -4.76 -12.07
N GLY A 186 4.58 -3.95 -11.03
CA GLY A 186 5.56 -3.81 -9.94
C GLY A 186 5.80 -5.11 -9.18
N GLY A 187 4.72 -5.87 -8.91
CA GLY A 187 4.80 -7.18 -8.26
C GLY A 187 5.49 -8.23 -9.12
N LEU A 188 5.19 -8.29 -10.41
CA LEU A 188 5.86 -9.19 -11.36
C LEU A 188 7.34 -8.83 -11.53
N PHE A 189 7.66 -7.55 -11.62
CA PHE A 189 9.04 -7.08 -11.71
C PHE A 189 9.84 -7.49 -10.45
N TYR A 190 9.32 -7.18 -9.26
CA TYR A 190 9.98 -7.55 -8.01
C TYR A 190 10.05 -9.07 -7.81
N GLY A 191 8.98 -9.80 -8.14
CA GLY A 191 8.95 -11.26 -8.10
C GLY A 191 9.94 -11.90 -9.06
N ALA A 192 10.10 -11.36 -10.27
CA ALA A 192 11.10 -11.81 -11.23
C ALA A 192 12.53 -11.56 -10.72
N ARG A 193 12.78 -10.42 -10.08
CA ARG A 193 14.09 -10.15 -9.42
C ARG A 193 14.37 -11.12 -8.29
N LEU A 194 13.39 -11.41 -7.44
CA LEU A 194 13.52 -12.41 -6.38
C LEU A 194 13.81 -13.80 -6.94
N ALA A 195 13.06 -14.23 -7.96
CA ALA A 195 13.28 -15.51 -8.62
C ALA A 195 14.68 -15.58 -9.26
N TRP A 196 15.14 -14.49 -9.87
CA TRP A 196 16.48 -14.38 -10.43
C TRP A 196 17.56 -14.59 -9.36
N VAL A 197 17.50 -13.88 -8.23
CA VAL A 197 18.51 -14.04 -7.15
C VAL A 197 18.44 -15.37 -6.41
N SER A 198 17.32 -16.09 -6.52
CA SER A 198 17.21 -17.46 -6.01
C SER A 198 17.93 -18.47 -6.89
N VAL A 199 18.11 -18.18 -8.19
CA VAL A 199 18.81 -19.05 -9.15
C VAL A 199 20.26 -18.63 -9.34
N PHE A 200 20.51 -17.32 -9.38
CA PHE A 200 21.82 -16.73 -9.60
C PHE A 200 22.27 -15.99 -8.35
N GLU A 201 23.32 -16.48 -7.71
CA GLU A 201 23.92 -15.79 -6.57
C GLU A 201 24.62 -14.51 -7.05
N PRO A 202 24.17 -13.33 -6.61
CA PRO A 202 24.80 -12.08 -7.04
C PRO A 202 26.21 -11.97 -6.47
N SER A 203 27.06 -11.22 -7.17
CA SER A 203 28.37 -10.85 -6.64
C SER A 203 28.20 -10.19 -5.26
N ARG A 204 29.10 -10.53 -4.33
CA ARG A 204 29.13 -9.90 -3.01
C ARG A 204 29.51 -8.42 -3.03
N GLY A 205 29.89 -7.92 -4.21
CA GLY A 205 30.26 -6.53 -4.44
C GLY A 205 31.65 -6.20 -3.90
N THR A 206 31.99 -4.92 -3.91
CA THR A 206 33.22 -4.42 -3.32
C THR A 206 32.87 -3.29 -2.34
N PRO A 207 33.34 -3.34 -1.08
CA PRO A 207 33.94 -4.50 -0.39
C PRO A 207 32.96 -5.68 -0.26
N GLU A 208 33.47 -6.87 0.01
CA GLU A 208 32.68 -8.10 0.10
C GLU A 208 31.68 -8.02 1.27
N PHE A 209 30.37 -8.00 0.96
CA PHE A 209 29.33 -7.92 1.98
C PHE A 209 29.21 -9.21 2.80
N THR A 210 29.18 -9.08 4.12
CA THR A 210 29.03 -10.17 5.08
C THR A 210 27.85 -9.93 6.03
N THR A 211 27.04 -10.96 6.26
CA THR A 211 25.90 -10.92 7.19
C THR A 211 26.33 -11.29 8.60
N GLN A 212 25.54 -10.85 9.59
CA GLN A 212 25.73 -11.25 10.98
C GLN A 212 25.62 -12.78 11.14
N PHE A 213 26.59 -13.39 11.82
CA PHE A 213 26.64 -14.84 12.11
C PHE A 213 26.68 -15.77 10.89
N GLU A 214 27.21 -15.31 9.76
CA GLU A 214 27.31 -16.12 8.52
C GLU A 214 25.99 -16.77 8.09
N ARG A 215 24.85 -16.17 8.47
CA ARG A 215 23.54 -16.67 8.09
C ARG A 215 23.37 -16.57 6.58
N GLU A 216 22.69 -17.56 6.00
CA GLU A 216 22.32 -17.54 4.58
C GLU A 216 21.67 -16.20 4.22
N MET A 217 22.20 -15.56 3.18
CA MET A 217 21.70 -14.27 2.71
C MET A 217 20.25 -14.43 2.25
N THR A 218 19.36 -13.65 2.86
CA THR A 218 17.96 -13.62 2.44
C THR A 218 17.86 -13.10 0.99
N ALA A 219 16.81 -13.49 0.28
CA ALA A 219 16.59 -13.01 -1.08
C ALA A 219 16.53 -11.47 -1.17
N ARG A 220 16.09 -10.79 -0.11
CA ARG A 220 16.07 -9.32 -0.04
C ARG A 220 17.46 -8.71 0.02
N VAL A 221 18.34 -9.27 0.86
CA VAL A 221 19.76 -8.86 0.92
C VAL A 221 20.44 -9.09 -0.43
N LYS A 222 20.18 -10.23 -1.09
CA LYS A 222 20.69 -10.51 -2.43
C LYS A 222 20.23 -9.48 -3.47
N VAL A 223 18.96 -9.07 -3.43
CA VAL A 223 18.45 -7.99 -4.30
C VAL A 223 19.14 -6.65 -3.98
N ALA A 224 19.28 -6.30 -2.70
CA ALA A 224 19.98 -5.09 -2.28
C ALA A 224 21.44 -5.05 -2.77
N MET A 225 22.14 -6.19 -2.75
CA MET A 225 23.51 -6.29 -3.26
C MET A 225 23.62 -6.10 -4.77
N LEU A 226 22.58 -6.49 -5.54
CA LEU A 226 22.49 -6.19 -6.97
C LEU A 226 22.26 -4.70 -7.24
N ASP A 227 21.42 -4.06 -6.43
CA ASP A 227 21.07 -2.63 -6.59
C ASP A 227 22.20 -1.69 -6.18
N PHE A 228 22.98 -2.13 -5.21
CA PHE A 228 24.07 -1.35 -4.64
C PHE A 228 25.39 -2.12 -4.73
N PRO A 229 25.95 -2.39 -5.93
CA PRO A 229 27.10 -3.27 -6.09
C PRO A 229 28.44 -2.70 -5.62
N ASN A 230 28.51 -1.39 -5.33
CA ASN A 230 29.72 -0.66 -4.93
C ASN A 230 29.36 0.56 -4.03
N PRO A 231 30.32 1.17 -3.30
CA PRO A 231 30.03 2.26 -2.36
C PRO A 231 29.53 3.53 -3.05
N ASP A 232 30.01 3.82 -4.26
CA ASP A 232 29.58 4.93 -5.12
C ASP A 232 28.08 4.91 -5.43
N THR A 233 27.50 3.72 -5.57
CA THR A 233 26.06 3.57 -5.81
C THR A 233 25.18 3.96 -4.61
N CYS A 234 25.76 4.07 -3.42
CA CYS A 234 25.07 4.49 -2.20
C CYS A 234 25.18 5.99 -1.92
N LEU A 235 25.92 6.73 -2.75
CA LEU A 235 26.20 8.15 -2.54
C LEU A 235 25.28 9.05 -3.34
N LYS A 236 25.06 10.25 -2.80
CA LYS A 236 24.38 11.33 -3.53
C LYS A 236 25.25 11.81 -4.68
N LYS A 237 24.62 12.44 -5.69
CA LYS A 237 25.36 13.01 -6.82
C LYS A 237 26.34 14.10 -6.39
N GLU A 238 26.00 14.83 -5.34
CA GLU A 238 26.82 15.90 -4.76
C GLU A 238 28.06 15.37 -4.01
N ALA A 239 28.12 14.06 -3.73
CA ALA A 239 29.29 13.43 -3.10
C ALA A 239 30.51 13.40 -4.03
N PHE A 240 30.30 13.54 -5.34
CA PHE A 240 31.35 13.50 -6.35
C PHE A 240 31.80 14.93 -6.66
N SER A 241 33.02 15.25 -6.24
CA SER A 241 33.66 16.54 -6.50
C SER A 241 34.97 16.35 -7.26
N ASP A 242 35.51 17.44 -7.83
CA ASP A 242 36.82 17.42 -8.48
C ASP A 242 37.97 17.04 -7.52
N VAL A 243 37.76 17.19 -6.21
CA VAL A 243 38.75 16.92 -5.15
C VAL A 243 38.70 15.46 -4.68
N GLY A 244 37.60 14.75 -4.94
CA GLY A 244 37.42 13.37 -4.52
C GLY A 244 35.96 13.01 -4.22
N ILE A 245 35.79 11.80 -3.67
CA ILE A 245 34.49 11.23 -3.30
C ILE A 245 34.30 11.40 -1.80
N ASP A 246 33.24 12.13 -1.39
CA ASP A 246 32.85 12.26 0.01
C ASP A 246 31.96 11.08 0.43
N LEU A 247 32.57 10.09 1.10
CA LEU A 247 31.87 8.90 1.58
C LEU A 247 30.83 9.20 2.69
N THR A 248 30.80 10.42 3.24
CA THR A 248 29.81 10.82 4.25
C THR A 248 28.47 11.25 3.64
N GLN A 249 28.35 11.38 2.31
CA GLN A 249 27.13 11.83 1.64
C GLN A 249 26.25 10.66 1.16
N MET A 250 25.83 9.80 2.10
CA MET A 250 24.93 8.68 1.78
C MET A 250 23.56 9.18 1.28
N ASP A 251 23.09 8.59 0.17
CA ASP A 251 21.79 8.89 -0.42
C ASP A 251 20.67 8.11 0.25
N TRP A 252 20.23 8.60 1.42
CA TRP A 252 19.09 8.02 2.13
C TRP A 252 17.79 8.03 1.34
N ASP A 253 17.63 8.92 0.34
CA ASP A 253 16.39 9.00 -0.47
C ASP A 253 16.28 7.86 -1.49
N ARG A 254 17.40 7.18 -1.79
CA ARG A 254 17.45 6.02 -2.68
C ARG A 254 17.16 4.68 -1.96
N ILE A 255 17.20 4.67 -0.63
CA ILE A 255 17.06 3.45 0.17
C ILE A 255 15.58 3.15 0.45
N ASP A 256 15.08 2.00 0.04
CA ASP A 256 13.66 1.64 0.23
C ASP A 256 13.40 0.82 1.50
N ASN A 257 14.41 0.10 2.01
CA ASN A 257 14.28 -0.85 3.11
C ASN A 257 15.57 -1.02 3.94
N SER A 258 15.46 -1.74 5.06
CA SER A 258 16.57 -2.00 6.00
C SER A 258 17.73 -2.77 5.36
N GLU A 259 17.44 -3.73 4.48
CA GLU A 259 18.45 -4.58 3.86
C GLU A 259 19.32 -3.76 2.89
N GLU A 260 18.71 -2.84 2.13
CA GLU A 260 19.44 -1.87 1.30
C GLU A 260 20.28 -0.91 2.14
N ALA A 261 19.72 -0.42 3.26
CA ALA A 261 20.46 0.43 4.19
C ALA A 261 21.69 -0.30 4.76
N GLU A 262 21.54 -1.54 5.23
CA GLU A 262 22.63 -2.37 5.76
C GLU A 262 23.73 -2.59 4.73
N VAL A 263 23.36 -2.96 3.50
CA VAL A 263 24.32 -3.16 2.40
C VAL A 263 25.08 -1.87 2.09
N CYS A 264 24.39 -0.73 2.00
CA CYS A 264 25.04 0.54 1.70
C CYS A 264 25.94 1.03 2.84
N MET A 265 25.46 0.97 4.09
CA MET A 265 26.26 1.35 5.25
C MET A 265 27.49 0.46 5.37
N PHE A 266 27.36 -0.85 5.17
CA PHE A 266 28.50 -1.78 5.20
C PHE A 266 29.56 -1.35 4.18
N ARG A 267 29.16 -1.07 2.94
CA ARG A 267 30.10 -0.69 1.87
C ARG A 267 30.81 0.61 2.17
N LEU A 268 30.06 1.64 2.58
CA LEU A 268 30.61 2.94 2.91
C LEU A 268 31.57 2.85 4.11
N LEU A 269 31.14 2.21 5.20
CA LEU A 269 31.96 2.05 6.42
C LEU A 269 33.21 1.21 6.18
N ALA A 270 33.10 0.10 5.45
CA ALA A 270 34.25 -0.72 5.12
C ALA A 270 35.24 0.00 4.18
N SER A 271 34.76 0.89 3.31
CA SER A 271 35.60 1.72 2.45
C SER A 271 36.33 2.86 3.19
N LEU A 272 35.89 3.26 4.38
CA LEU A 272 36.58 4.28 5.20
C LEU A 272 37.89 3.78 5.82
N GLY A 273 38.15 2.47 5.82
CA GLY A 273 39.45 1.92 6.22
C GLY A 273 39.69 1.79 7.72
N GLY A 274 38.64 1.66 8.54
CA GLY A 274 38.79 1.25 9.94
C GLY A 274 37.68 1.76 10.87
N MET A 275 37.62 1.18 12.07
CA MET A 275 36.63 1.50 13.09
C MET A 275 36.70 2.94 13.58
N ASP A 276 37.90 3.53 13.62
CA ASP A 276 38.10 4.91 14.12
C ASP A 276 37.36 5.95 13.27
N ASN A 277 37.17 5.69 11.97
CA ASN A 277 36.42 6.57 11.05
C ASN A 277 34.90 6.33 11.09
N SER A 278 34.44 5.26 11.76
CA SER A 278 33.02 4.89 11.79
C SER A 278 32.17 5.84 12.63
N GLU A 279 32.73 6.35 13.74
CA GLU A 279 32.05 7.29 14.63
C GLU A 279 31.77 8.60 13.90
N ASP A 280 32.80 9.21 13.30
CA ASP A 280 32.67 10.44 12.50
C ASP A 280 31.66 10.27 11.36
N TRP A 281 31.65 9.11 10.70
CA TRP A 281 30.68 8.83 9.64
C TRP A 281 29.24 8.71 10.17
N LEU A 282 29.03 8.01 11.29
CA LEU A 282 27.72 7.85 11.92
C LEU A 282 27.18 9.20 12.40
N GLU A 283 28.03 10.04 12.98
CA GLU A 283 27.69 11.40 13.39
C GLU A 283 27.38 12.30 12.19
N ALA A 284 28.13 12.19 11.08
CA ALA A 284 27.83 12.89 9.84
C ALA A 284 26.46 12.51 9.25
N GLN A 285 26.02 11.25 9.46
CA GLN A 285 24.65 10.82 9.13
C GLN A 285 23.59 11.37 10.11
N GLY A 286 24.00 12.00 11.21
CA GLY A 286 23.15 12.56 12.26
C GLY A 286 22.76 11.55 13.35
N PHE A 287 23.40 10.38 13.40
CA PHE A 287 23.22 9.44 14.51
C PHE A 287 23.96 9.94 15.74
N ARG A 288 23.43 9.59 16.92
CA ARG A 288 24.07 9.85 18.20
C ARG A 288 24.83 8.60 18.62
N VAL A 289 26.15 8.72 18.71
CA VAL A 289 27.02 7.71 19.32
C VAL A 289 27.11 8.02 20.82
N SER A 290 27.08 7.00 21.68
CA SER A 290 27.17 7.23 23.13
C SER A 290 28.61 7.64 23.51
N PRO A 291 28.80 8.77 24.22
CA PRO A 291 30.14 9.22 24.59
C PRO A 291 30.82 8.31 25.63
N ASN A 292 30.02 7.54 26.39
CA ASN A 292 30.50 6.77 27.53
C ASN A 292 30.74 5.29 27.20
N SER A 293 30.14 4.76 26.13
CA SER A 293 30.18 3.33 25.83
C SER A 293 29.84 3.05 24.37
N SER A 294 30.40 1.98 23.81
CA SER A 294 30.06 1.49 22.46
C SER A 294 30.35 2.53 21.35
N ASN A 295 31.43 3.30 21.52
CA ASN A 295 31.97 4.23 20.52
C ASN A 295 33.30 3.70 19.97
N ALA A 296 33.91 4.36 18.99
CA ALA A 296 35.13 3.84 18.37
C ALA A 296 36.33 3.83 19.35
N ARG A 297 36.35 4.74 20.33
CA ARG A 297 37.42 4.80 21.33
C ARG A 297 37.26 3.75 22.44
N ASN A 298 36.03 3.49 22.85
CA ASN A 298 35.63 2.55 23.89
C ASN A 298 34.52 1.62 23.38
N PRO A 299 34.85 0.72 22.42
CA PRO A 299 33.86 -0.19 21.83
C PRO A 299 33.41 -1.23 22.86
N TYR A 300 32.24 -1.81 22.64
CA TYR A 300 31.82 -2.97 23.41
C TYR A 300 32.53 -4.22 22.85
N GLU A 301 33.39 -4.84 23.65
CA GLU A 301 34.09 -6.07 23.26
C GLU A 301 33.21 -7.29 23.58
N GLU A 302 32.86 -8.07 22.55
CA GLU A 302 32.15 -9.34 22.72
C GLU A 302 33.11 -10.46 23.17
N ARG A 303 32.56 -11.61 23.58
CA ARG A 303 33.35 -12.75 24.09
C ARG A 303 34.32 -13.34 23.06
N ASP A 304 34.06 -13.14 21.79
CA ASP A 304 34.90 -13.61 20.67
C ASP A 304 35.97 -12.57 20.27
N GLY A 305 36.07 -11.45 20.98
CA GLY A 305 36.98 -10.35 20.70
C GLY A 305 36.49 -9.38 19.61
N THR A 306 35.28 -9.56 19.08
CA THR A 306 34.70 -8.60 18.15
C THR A 306 34.35 -7.29 18.86
N LEU A 307 34.58 -6.17 18.18
CA LEU A 307 34.40 -4.83 18.74
C LEU A 307 33.13 -4.20 18.16
N ARG A 308 32.23 -3.75 19.03
CA ARG A 308 30.95 -3.17 18.63
C ARG A 308 30.86 -1.68 18.89
N VAL A 309 30.45 -0.97 17.84
CA VAL A 309 30.07 0.45 17.88
C VAL A 309 28.57 0.56 17.61
N VAL A 310 27.87 1.27 18.49
CA VAL A 310 26.42 1.41 18.45
C VAL A 310 26.04 2.88 18.36
N ALA A 311 25.18 3.20 17.39
CA ALA A 311 24.66 4.55 17.19
C ALA A 311 23.14 4.55 17.14
N TYR A 312 22.54 5.65 17.60
CA TYR A 312 21.09 5.77 17.73
C TYR A 312 20.55 6.95 16.95
N TRP A 313 19.38 6.75 16.34
CA TRP A 313 18.63 7.77 15.64
C TRP A 313 17.22 7.86 16.24
N SER A 314 16.86 9.05 16.72
CA SER A 314 15.52 9.31 17.24
C SER A 314 14.54 9.44 16.07
N ILE A 315 13.75 8.39 15.83
CA ILE A 315 12.67 8.42 14.83
C ILE A 315 11.60 9.40 15.29
N ARG A 316 11.39 9.53 16.60
CA ARG A 316 10.41 10.46 17.19
C ARG A 316 10.74 11.92 16.87
N ASP A 317 12.00 12.30 17.02
CA ASP A 317 12.40 13.71 16.87
C ASP A 317 12.68 14.07 15.42
N ASN A 318 13.26 13.15 14.65
CA ASN A 318 13.77 13.44 13.30
C ASN A 318 13.00 12.74 12.17
N GLY A 319 12.05 11.84 12.49
CA GLY A 319 11.39 10.96 11.53
C GLY A 319 12.26 9.76 11.11
N PRO A 320 11.75 8.81 10.31
CA PRO A 320 12.55 7.69 9.80
C PRO A 320 13.60 8.17 8.78
N LYS A 321 14.77 7.51 8.74
CA LYS A 321 15.90 7.95 7.90
C LYS A 321 15.70 7.73 6.40
N PHE A 322 15.26 6.54 6.02
CA PHE A 322 15.03 6.20 4.62
C PHE A 322 13.53 6.22 4.30
N PRO A 323 13.14 6.54 3.04
CA PRO A 323 11.76 6.65 2.61
C PRO A 323 11.08 5.29 2.67
N THR A 324 10.47 5.03 3.81
CA THR A 324 9.32 4.15 3.87
C THR A 324 8.24 4.84 3.03
N ARG A 325 7.83 4.23 1.90
CA ARG A 325 6.82 4.77 0.95
C ARG A 325 5.82 5.65 1.69
N LYS A 326 5.48 6.87 1.22
CA LYS A 326 4.76 7.92 1.98
C LYS A 326 3.66 7.44 2.95
N SER A 327 2.89 6.40 2.60
CA SER A 327 1.92 5.73 3.46
C SER A 327 2.54 4.96 4.65
N MET A 328 3.60 4.20 4.41
CA MET A 328 4.41 3.47 5.39
C MET A 328 5.20 4.40 6.32
N ARG A 329 5.62 5.59 5.85
CA ARG A 329 6.28 6.62 6.69
C ARG A 329 5.43 6.99 7.91
N ARG A 330 4.12 7.15 7.72
CA ARG A 330 3.17 7.45 8.81
C ARG A 330 2.99 6.28 9.77
N LEU A 331 3.04 5.05 9.26
CA LEU A 331 2.91 3.84 10.08
C LEU A 331 4.17 3.62 10.93
N ILE A 332 5.36 3.75 10.35
CA ILE A 332 6.62 3.52 11.07
C ILE A 332 6.89 4.63 12.09
N SER A 333 6.57 5.89 11.78
CA SER A 333 6.63 6.97 12.77
C SER A 333 5.70 6.76 13.97
N SER A 334 4.70 5.88 13.87
CA SER A 334 3.73 5.64 14.95
C SER A 334 4.10 4.49 15.89
N ILE A 335 5.10 3.66 15.55
CA ILE A 335 5.38 2.41 16.29
C ILE A 335 6.84 2.37 16.79
N SER A 336 7.80 2.80 15.98
CA SER A 336 9.22 2.74 16.33
C SER A 336 9.73 4.09 16.82
N TYR A 337 10.38 4.09 17.99
CA TYR A 337 10.87 5.31 18.63
C TYR A 337 12.32 5.60 18.27
N VAL A 338 13.11 4.55 18.14
CA VAL A 338 14.56 4.63 17.92
C VAL A 338 14.97 3.61 16.86
N MET A 339 15.80 4.05 15.93
CA MET A 339 16.58 3.18 15.06
C MET A 339 18.00 3.08 15.64
N SER A 340 18.52 1.87 15.80
CA SER A 340 19.90 1.64 16.21
C SER A 340 20.71 1.03 15.06
N ILE A 341 21.93 1.50 14.88
CA ILE A 341 22.94 0.86 14.04
C ILE A 341 23.90 0.14 14.97
N ASN A 342 24.15 -1.14 14.68
CA ASN A 342 25.21 -1.91 15.30
C ASN A 342 26.24 -2.24 14.22
N THR A 343 27.46 -1.75 14.39
CA THR A 343 28.59 -2.16 13.54
C THR A 343 29.50 -3.06 14.37
N ALA A 344 29.95 -4.15 13.77
CA ALA A 344 30.90 -5.05 14.41
C ALA A 344 32.19 -5.10 13.61
N TRP A 345 33.30 -4.99 14.31
CA TRP A 345 34.64 -4.89 13.76
C TRP A 345 35.52 -6.02 14.30
N SER A 346 36.54 -6.36 13.55
CA SER A 346 37.61 -7.25 14.02
C SER A 346 38.34 -6.66 15.23
N SER A 347 38.99 -7.52 16.01
CA SER A 347 39.72 -7.12 17.23
C SER A 347 40.87 -6.15 16.96
N ASP A 348 41.45 -6.18 15.75
CA ASP A 348 42.47 -5.25 15.27
C ASP A 348 41.89 -3.92 14.74
N ARG A 349 40.56 -3.71 14.81
CA ARG A 349 39.83 -2.51 14.38
C ARG A 349 39.89 -2.21 12.87
N SER A 350 40.50 -3.09 12.07
CA SER A 350 40.77 -2.82 10.66
C SER A 350 39.63 -3.23 9.73
N LYS A 351 38.91 -4.30 10.06
CA LYS A 351 37.92 -4.94 9.19
C LYS A 351 36.52 -4.86 9.77
N LEU A 352 35.59 -4.32 8.98
CA LEU A 352 34.17 -4.39 9.27
C LEU A 352 33.65 -5.82 9.01
N LEU A 353 33.01 -6.41 10.01
CA LEU A 353 32.49 -7.78 9.97
C LEU A 353 31.01 -7.81 9.59
N TYR A 354 30.20 -6.91 10.13
CA TYR A 354 28.80 -6.74 9.72
C TYR A 354 28.24 -5.39 10.16
N VAL A 355 27.13 -5.00 9.54
CA VAL A 355 26.27 -3.89 9.97
C VAL A 355 24.86 -4.45 10.18
N GLY A 356 24.24 -4.14 11.31
CA GLY A 356 22.87 -4.54 11.62
C GLY A 356 22.02 -3.36 12.06
N LEU A 357 20.81 -3.26 11.51
CA LEU A 357 19.81 -2.30 11.90
C LEU A 357 18.81 -2.89 12.90
N GLY A 358 18.59 -2.17 14.00
CA GLY A 358 17.56 -2.46 14.98
C GLY A 358 16.50 -1.35 15.01
N PHE A 359 15.25 -1.74 15.25
CA PHE A 359 14.16 -0.80 15.53
C PHE A 359 13.59 -1.13 16.92
N ILE A 360 13.62 -0.15 17.82
CA ILE A 360 13.07 -0.29 19.17
C ILE A 360 11.64 0.26 19.16
N THR A 361 10.68 -0.62 19.46
CA THR A 361 9.26 -0.30 19.66
C THR A 361 8.96 -0.34 21.16
N LEU A 362 8.08 0.54 21.66
CA LEU A 362 7.61 0.49 23.06
C LEU A 362 6.58 -0.61 23.29
#